data_AF-A0A6P8KF00-F1
#
_entry.id   AF-A0A6P8KF00-F1
#
_cell.length_a   1.000
_cell.length_b   1.000
_cell.length_c   1.000
_cell.angle_alpha   90.00
_cell.angle_beta   90.00
_cell.angle_gamma   90.00
#
_symmetry.space_group_name_H-M   'P 1'
#
loop_
_entity.id
_entity.type
_entity.pdbx_description
1 polymer ?
#
loop_
_entity_poly.entity_id
_entity_poly.type
_entity_poly.pdbx_seq_one_letter_code
_entity_poly.pdbx_strand_id
1 'polypeptide(L)'
;MVNDSGLSTVDDLEQKLNSAKQSLVILNENIRRIAGRVPKDSLQRSEKFKYTQDGKKNEHNGERPFPRNAPPGGVFKDKRRMYESKNPNSRFPIEENEGRPPRINSRVIREMPTKKEIVEAQGTDSESRARNRRMFGSLLGTLQKFCQEESRLKSKEDKKAEIDRKVEKQELQERAMLRKQRETLFLDRKKKQFEIRRLEYKMARMKDFKVWEATMLNAKSSIRTKTKPHLFFRPKVHSPKTEKLLSKSKSEADVFIEFRREELEVELKNLENMNFGKMEDDTAIDESFFEEPDDEEQLDK
;
A
#
# COMPACT_ATOMS: atom_id res chain seq x y z
N MET A 1 -31.02 40.50 -26.46
CA MET A 1 -31.40 39.08 -26.51
C MET A 1 -30.57 38.40 -25.44
N VAL A 2 -31.24 37.92 -24.41
CA VAL A 2 -30.62 37.34 -23.21
C VAL A 2 -30.14 35.95 -23.63
N ASN A 3 -28.84 35.71 -23.54
CA ASN A 3 -28.27 34.39 -23.78
C ASN A 3 -28.69 33.48 -22.62
N ASP A 4 -29.84 32.84 -22.75
CA ASP A 4 -30.37 31.84 -21.82
C ASP A 4 -30.33 30.44 -22.46
N SER A 5 -29.17 30.09 -23.02
CA SER A 5 -28.79 28.70 -23.19
C SER A 5 -28.07 28.33 -21.90
N GLY A 6 -28.57 27.38 -21.12
CA GLY A 6 -28.02 26.93 -19.82
C GLY A 6 -26.60 26.34 -19.85
N LEU A 7 -25.81 26.72 -20.85
CA LEU A 7 -24.40 26.43 -21.02
C LEU A 7 -23.58 27.41 -20.18
N SER A 8 -22.77 26.87 -19.26
CA SER A 8 -21.75 27.66 -18.54
C SER A 8 -20.93 28.48 -19.53
N THR A 9 -20.67 29.74 -19.19
CA THR A 9 -19.80 30.60 -20.01
C THR A 9 -18.36 30.08 -19.99
N VAL A 10 -17.54 30.57 -20.93
CA VAL A 10 -16.10 30.21 -20.98
C VAL A 10 -15.41 30.56 -19.66
N ASP A 11 -15.77 31.69 -19.05
CA ASP A 11 -15.19 32.16 -17.80
C ASP A 11 -15.62 31.25 -16.63
N ASP A 12 -16.88 30.80 -16.61
CA ASP A 12 -17.36 29.82 -15.61
C ASP A 12 -16.59 28.49 -15.73
N LEU A 13 -16.34 28.02 -16.95
CA LEU A 13 -15.57 26.80 -17.21
C LEU A 13 -14.11 26.96 -16.75
N GLU A 14 -13.52 28.14 -16.96
CA GLU A 14 -12.17 28.45 -16.49
C GLU A 14 -12.09 28.47 -14.96
N GLN A 15 -13.06 29.07 -14.28
CA GLN A 15 -13.15 29.03 -12.81
C GLN A 15 -13.31 27.59 -12.30
N LYS A 16 -14.20 26.80 -12.90
CA LYS A 16 -14.39 25.38 -12.56
C LYS A 16 -13.11 24.57 -12.79
N LEU A 17 -12.43 24.79 -13.91
CA LEU A 17 -11.16 24.12 -14.23
C LEU A 17 -10.08 24.46 -13.22
N ASN A 18 -9.94 25.74 -12.85
CA ASN A 18 -8.96 26.18 -11.85
C ASN A 18 -9.26 25.60 -10.47
N SER A 19 -10.52 25.60 -10.05
CA SER A 19 -10.96 24.95 -8.81
C SER A 19 -10.67 23.45 -8.80
N ALA A 20 -10.96 22.74 -9.90
CA ALA A 20 -10.65 21.32 -10.05
C ALA A 20 -9.14 21.04 -9.99
N LYS A 21 -8.31 21.88 -10.63
CA LYS A 21 -6.84 21.81 -10.57
C LYS A 21 -6.31 22.02 -9.15
N GLN A 22 -6.83 23.02 -8.42
CA GLN A 22 -6.46 23.25 -7.02
C GLN A 22 -6.86 22.07 -6.12
N SER A 23 -8.07 21.53 -6.31
CA SER A 23 -8.54 20.34 -5.58
C SER A 23 -7.64 19.13 -5.84
N LEU A 24 -7.18 18.92 -7.07
CA LEU A 24 -6.24 17.85 -7.41
C LEU A 24 -4.88 18.02 -6.73
N VAL A 25 -4.39 19.26 -6.56
CA VAL A 25 -3.15 19.54 -5.81
C VAL A 25 -3.28 19.09 -4.36
N ILE A 26 -4.36 19.48 -3.69
CA ILE A 26 -4.65 19.08 -2.30
C ILE A 26 -4.76 17.55 -2.19
N LEU A 27 -5.43 16.91 -3.14
CA LEU A 27 -5.55 15.46 -3.18
C LEU A 27 -4.19 14.76 -3.35
N ASN A 28 -3.31 15.29 -4.19
CA ASN A 28 -1.94 14.78 -4.36
C ASN A 28 -1.09 14.97 -3.09
N GLU A 29 -1.30 16.04 -2.32
CA GLU A 29 -0.69 16.19 -1.01
C GLU A 29 -1.19 15.14 -0.01
N ASN A 30 -2.50 14.87 0.02
CA ASN A 30 -3.08 13.81 0.87
C ASN A 30 -2.52 12.43 0.51
N ILE A 31 -2.42 12.11 -0.79
CA ILE A 31 -1.79 10.88 -1.27
C ILE A 31 -0.34 10.79 -0.81
N ARG A 32 0.44 11.87 -0.91
CA ARG A 32 1.84 11.90 -0.44
C ARG A 32 1.96 11.65 1.06
N ARG A 33 1.06 12.22 1.87
CA ARG A 33 1.04 12.03 3.33
C ARG A 33 0.76 10.57 3.69
N ILE A 34 -0.19 9.93 3.02
CA ILE A 34 -0.61 8.55 3.33
C ILE A 34 0.33 7.50 2.71
N ALA A 35 0.88 7.75 1.52
CA ALA A 35 1.79 6.83 0.84
C ALA A 35 3.26 6.93 1.33
N GLY A 36 3.54 7.70 2.38
CA GLY A 36 4.86 7.76 3.02
C GLY A 36 6.00 8.37 2.20
N ARG A 37 5.74 8.85 0.98
CA ARG A 37 6.73 9.55 0.14
C ARG A 37 6.74 11.04 0.46
N VAL A 38 7.16 11.39 1.67
CA VAL A 38 7.52 12.77 2.02
C VAL A 38 8.92 13.04 1.48
N PRO A 39 9.13 14.02 0.58
CA PRO A 39 10.47 14.46 0.24
C PRO A 39 11.18 14.89 1.52
N LYS A 40 12.42 14.43 1.71
CA LYS A 40 13.24 14.61 2.92
C LYS A 40 13.38 16.08 3.34
N ASP A 41 13.13 17.01 2.42
CA ASP A 41 13.18 18.46 2.62
C ASP A 41 11.99 19.00 3.42
N SER A 42 10.87 18.29 3.50
CA SER A 42 9.65 18.73 4.21
C SER A 42 9.72 18.50 5.72
N LEU A 43 10.52 17.52 6.17
CA LEU A 43 10.66 17.14 7.59
C LEU A 43 11.56 18.09 8.37
N GLN A 44 12.39 18.90 7.70
CA GLN A 44 13.30 19.82 8.37
C GLN A 44 12.61 21.08 8.92
N ARG A 45 11.34 21.33 8.55
CA ARG A 45 10.60 22.51 9.00
C ARG A 45 9.81 22.29 10.30
N SER A 46 9.44 21.04 10.63
CA SER A 46 8.64 20.74 11.83
C SER A 46 9.46 20.39 13.08
N GLU A 47 10.74 20.03 12.93
CA GLU A 47 11.58 19.59 14.07
C GLU A 47 12.16 20.74 14.93
N LYS A 48 11.93 22.01 14.58
CA LYS A 48 12.53 23.14 15.31
C LYS A 48 11.71 23.70 16.48
N PHE A 49 10.57 23.10 16.83
CA PHE A 49 9.71 23.61 17.90
C PHE A 49 9.26 22.54 18.90
N LYS A 50 10.19 21.87 19.58
CA LYS A 50 9.96 21.25 20.90
C LYS A 50 11.21 21.29 21.79
N TYR A 51 11.34 22.40 22.54
CA TYR A 51 12.06 22.55 23.82
C TYR A 51 10.95 23.12 24.75
N THR A 52 10.64 22.70 25.98
CA THR A 52 11.38 22.14 27.12
C THR A 52 10.34 21.68 28.17
N GLN A 53 10.81 21.11 29.30
CA GLN A 53 10.11 20.81 30.58
C GLN A 53 9.74 19.32 30.68
N ASP A 54 10.38 18.46 31.46
CA ASP A 54 10.85 18.60 32.85
C ASP A 54 12.16 17.84 33.12
N GLY A 55 12.97 18.40 34.01
CA GLY A 55 14.17 17.77 34.53
C GLY A 55 13.86 16.74 35.61
N LYS A 56 14.66 15.67 35.65
CA LYS A 56 15.09 15.01 36.89
C LYS A 56 16.42 14.30 36.65
N LYS A 57 17.41 14.74 37.43
CA LYS A 57 18.77 14.22 37.54
C LYS A 57 18.73 12.80 38.09
N ASN A 58 19.57 11.92 37.56
CA ASN A 58 20.16 10.85 38.37
C ASN A 58 21.58 10.58 37.85
N GLU A 59 22.56 11.08 38.59
CA GLU A 59 23.96 10.68 38.52
C GLU A 59 24.13 9.38 39.29
N HIS A 60 24.57 8.29 38.67
CA HIS A 60 25.73 7.53 39.15
C HIS A 60 26.10 6.34 38.24
N ASN A 61 27.41 6.28 37.97
CA ASN A 61 28.27 5.12 37.70
C ASN A 61 28.22 4.38 36.36
N GLY A 62 29.39 4.38 35.71
CA GLY A 62 29.84 3.25 34.90
C GLY A 62 30.76 3.64 33.74
N GLU A 63 31.97 4.09 34.05
CA GLU A 63 33.06 4.21 33.07
C GLU A 63 33.24 2.93 32.25
N ARG A 64 33.24 3.02 30.91
CA ARG A 64 34.20 2.35 30.01
C ARG A 64 34.36 3.15 28.71
N PRO A 65 35.59 3.60 28.37
CA PRO A 65 35.84 4.31 27.12
C PRO A 65 36.01 3.33 25.96
N PHE A 66 35.32 3.62 24.85
CA PHE A 66 35.61 3.07 23.54
C PHE A 66 37.04 3.44 23.12
N PRO A 67 37.88 2.51 22.62
CA PRO A 67 39.03 2.91 21.83
C PRO A 67 38.59 3.18 20.39
N ARG A 68 38.43 4.47 20.05
CA ARG A 68 38.68 4.95 18.68
C ARG A 68 40.16 4.70 18.40
N ASN A 69 40.47 3.87 17.41
CA ASN A 69 41.58 4.02 16.45
C ASN A 69 41.73 2.71 15.66
N ALA A 70 41.13 2.65 14.47
CA ALA A 70 41.50 1.69 13.42
C ALA A 70 41.47 2.42 12.06
N PRO A 71 42.52 2.26 11.22
CA PRO A 71 42.69 3.01 9.97
C PRO A 71 41.76 2.50 8.85
N PRO A 72 41.50 3.33 7.82
CA PRO A 72 40.52 3.03 6.78
C PRO A 72 41.13 2.12 5.71
N GLY A 73 40.51 0.98 5.45
CA GLY A 73 40.85 0.11 4.33
C GLY A 73 40.98 -1.36 4.73
N GLY A 74 39.88 -2.10 4.71
CA GLY A 74 39.89 -3.53 5.01
C GLY A 74 38.55 -4.20 4.69
N VAL A 75 38.43 -4.69 3.47
CA VAL A 75 37.30 -5.50 2.98
C VAL A 75 37.36 -6.87 3.66
N PHE A 76 36.54 -7.12 4.68
CA PHE A 76 36.42 -8.45 5.27
C PHE A 76 35.20 -9.18 4.71
N LYS A 77 35.50 -10.00 3.70
CA LYS A 77 34.64 -11.03 3.15
C LYS A 77 34.38 -12.14 4.19
N ASP A 78 33.15 -12.62 4.17
CA ASP A 78 32.70 -14.00 4.40
C ASP A 78 33.55 -14.88 5.33
N LYS A 79 33.00 -15.16 6.52
CA LYS A 79 33.24 -16.44 7.21
C LYS A 79 31.93 -17.00 7.77
N ARG A 80 31.16 -17.64 6.87
CA ARG A 80 30.18 -18.66 7.24
C ARG A 80 30.91 -19.75 8.05
N ARG A 81 30.60 -19.84 9.35
CA ARG A 81 31.03 -20.97 10.19
C ARG A 81 30.23 -22.20 9.76
N MET A 82 30.87 -23.10 9.03
CA MET A 82 30.37 -24.46 8.81
C MET A 82 30.42 -25.22 10.13
N TYR A 83 29.27 -25.70 10.57
CA TYR A 83 29.09 -26.60 11.70
C TYR A 83 29.54 -28.00 11.27
N GLU A 84 30.73 -28.42 11.68
CA GLU A 84 31.22 -29.77 11.44
C GLU A 84 30.76 -30.71 12.56
N SER A 85 29.77 -31.54 12.23
CA SER A 85 29.22 -32.58 13.10
C SER A 85 30.21 -33.75 13.18
N LYS A 86 31.06 -33.76 14.20
CA LYS A 86 32.00 -34.86 14.47
C LYS A 86 31.25 -36.04 15.11
N ASN A 87 30.96 -37.06 14.31
CA ASN A 87 30.48 -38.36 14.77
C ASN A 87 31.66 -39.17 15.36
N PRO A 88 31.63 -39.64 16.62
CA PRO A 88 32.81 -40.17 17.31
C PRO A 88 33.02 -41.70 17.19
N ASN A 89 32.48 -42.35 16.15
CA ASN A 89 32.54 -43.81 16.01
C ASN A 89 33.17 -44.25 14.68
N SER A 90 34.49 -44.17 14.58
CA SER A 90 35.24 -45.08 13.71
C SER A 90 36.66 -45.27 14.26
N ARG A 91 36.78 -46.16 15.23
CA ARG A 91 38.01 -46.88 15.54
C ARG A 91 37.59 -48.33 15.64
N PHE A 92 38.01 -49.16 14.68
CA PHE A 92 38.65 -50.46 14.83
C PHE A 92 38.68 -51.16 13.47
N PRO A 93 39.86 -51.39 12.87
CA PRO A 93 40.03 -52.36 11.79
C PRO A 93 39.92 -53.78 12.35
N ILE A 94 39.09 -54.60 11.71
CA ILE A 94 39.01 -56.05 11.91
C ILE A 94 40.27 -56.68 11.31
N GLU A 95 41.04 -57.40 12.12
CA GLU A 95 41.98 -58.40 11.63
C GLU A 95 41.44 -59.80 11.92
N GLU A 96 41.43 -60.64 10.88
CA GLU A 96 41.15 -62.06 10.92
C GLU A 96 42.16 -62.79 11.80
N ASN A 97 41.67 -63.66 12.68
CA ASN A 97 42.50 -64.67 13.34
C ASN A 97 41.73 -65.99 13.38
N GLU A 98 42.10 -66.88 12.46
CA GLU A 98 41.67 -68.27 12.41
C GLU A 98 42.12 -69.04 13.67
N GLY A 99 41.23 -69.86 14.24
CA GLY A 99 41.64 -70.94 15.15
C GLY A 99 41.25 -70.82 16.63
N ARG A 100 40.29 -69.98 17.04
CA ARG A 100 39.69 -70.12 18.39
C ARG A 100 38.43 -70.99 18.38
N PRO A 101 38.32 -72.03 19.24
CA PRO A 101 37.05 -72.72 19.45
C PRO A 101 36.01 -71.71 19.99
N PRO A 102 34.70 -71.90 19.70
CA PRO A 102 33.68 -70.93 20.06
C PRO A 102 33.68 -70.71 21.59
N ARG A 103 34.13 -69.54 22.04
CA ARG A 103 33.96 -69.11 23.44
C ARG A 103 32.48 -68.80 23.63
N ILE A 104 31.76 -69.74 24.24
CA ILE A 104 30.44 -69.50 24.79
C ILE A 104 30.61 -68.42 25.88
N ASN A 105 30.31 -67.18 25.52
CA ASN A 105 30.21 -66.09 26.49
C ASN A 105 28.92 -66.33 27.28
N SER A 106 29.00 -67.07 28.39
CA SER A 106 27.85 -67.27 29.28
C SER A 106 27.44 -65.91 29.83
N ARG A 107 26.37 -65.34 29.26
CA ARG A 107 25.71 -64.17 29.85
C ARG A 107 24.92 -64.67 31.05
N VAL A 108 25.54 -64.60 32.23
CA VAL A 108 24.82 -64.77 33.50
C VAL A 108 23.83 -63.61 33.60
N ILE A 109 22.59 -63.86 33.20
CA ILE A 109 21.47 -62.97 33.49
C ILE A 109 21.25 -63.14 35.00
N ARG A 110 21.78 -62.22 35.81
CA ARG A 110 21.25 -62.06 37.16
C ARG A 110 19.84 -61.52 36.98
N GLU A 111 18.85 -62.33 37.31
CA GLU A 111 17.47 -61.89 37.40
C GLU A 111 17.45 -60.68 38.34
N MET A 112 17.12 -59.51 37.79
CA MET A 112 17.01 -58.29 38.58
C MET A 112 15.85 -58.53 39.55
N PRO A 113 16.06 -58.34 40.87
CA PRO A 113 15.02 -58.59 41.86
C PRO A 113 13.73 -57.86 41.48
N THR A 114 12.61 -58.53 41.69
CA THR A 114 11.31 -57.98 41.34
C THR A 114 11.08 -56.70 42.13
N LYS A 115 10.38 -55.70 41.57
CA LYS A 115 10.09 -54.42 42.25
C LYS A 115 9.53 -54.61 43.67
N LYS A 116 8.83 -55.72 43.93
CA LYS A 116 8.34 -56.14 45.26
C LYS A 116 9.48 -56.57 46.19
N GLU A 117 10.40 -57.42 45.74
CA GLU A 117 11.56 -57.89 46.52
C GLU A 117 12.52 -56.75 46.91
N ILE A 118 12.71 -55.76 46.03
CA ILE A 118 13.54 -54.58 46.33
C ILE A 118 12.90 -53.73 47.44
N VAL A 119 11.59 -53.56 47.39
CA VAL A 119 10.83 -52.77 48.39
C VAL A 119 10.78 -53.50 49.73
N GLU A 120 10.63 -54.82 49.72
CA GLU A 120 10.66 -55.66 50.92
C GLU A 120 12.05 -55.67 51.58
N ALA A 121 13.13 -55.74 50.79
CA ALA A 121 14.51 -55.68 51.28
C ALA A 121 14.90 -54.30 51.86
N GLN A 122 14.30 -53.21 51.37
CA GLN A 122 14.51 -51.85 51.90
C GLN A 122 13.61 -51.54 53.12
N GLY A 123 12.68 -52.43 53.46
CA GLY A 123 11.72 -52.23 54.53
C GLY A 123 12.25 -52.51 55.93
N THR A 124 13.43 -53.10 56.10
CA THR A 124 13.92 -53.60 57.40
C THR A 124 14.65 -52.53 58.23
N ASP A 125 15.27 -51.54 57.60
CA ASP A 125 16.02 -50.49 58.29
C ASP A 125 15.16 -49.22 58.51
N SER A 126 15.07 -48.79 59.77
CA SER A 126 14.25 -47.65 60.19
C SER A 126 14.79 -46.31 59.69
N GLU A 127 16.11 -46.18 59.51
CA GLU A 127 16.76 -44.95 59.06
C GLU A 127 16.55 -44.74 57.55
N SER A 128 16.76 -45.78 56.74
CA SER A 128 16.44 -45.76 55.31
C SER A 128 14.95 -45.55 55.05
N ARG A 129 14.04 -46.09 55.88
CA ARG A 129 12.60 -45.81 55.78
C ARG A 129 12.28 -44.34 56.09
N ALA A 130 12.90 -43.76 57.12
CA ALA A 130 12.75 -42.34 57.44
C ALA A 130 13.31 -41.44 56.33
N ARG A 131 14.47 -41.80 55.76
CA ARG A 131 15.07 -41.12 54.61
C ARG A 131 14.19 -41.23 53.36
N ASN A 132 13.72 -42.42 53.00
CA ASN A 132 12.84 -42.63 51.86
C ASN A 132 11.52 -41.88 52.00
N ARG A 133 10.95 -41.81 53.22
CA ARG A 133 9.78 -40.97 53.52
C ARG A 133 10.07 -39.48 53.30
N ARG A 134 11.23 -38.99 53.74
CA ARG A 134 11.65 -37.59 53.50
C ARG A 134 11.90 -37.33 52.02
N MET A 135 12.57 -38.24 51.31
CA MET A 135 12.86 -38.13 49.88
C MET A 135 11.56 -38.13 49.05
N PHE A 136 10.63 -39.03 49.35
CA PHE A 136 9.34 -39.10 48.69
C PHE A 136 8.46 -37.87 49.00
N GLY A 137 8.46 -37.40 50.26
CA GLY A 137 7.76 -36.18 50.65
C GLY A 137 8.32 -34.93 49.94
N SER A 138 9.66 -34.83 49.82
CA SER A 138 10.30 -33.76 49.05
C SER A 138 9.93 -33.82 47.57
N LEU A 139 9.95 -35.01 46.97
CA LEU A 139 9.63 -35.21 45.56
C LEU A 139 8.14 -34.89 45.27
N LEU A 140 7.24 -35.37 46.12
CA LEU A 140 5.80 -35.11 46.01
C LEU A 140 5.50 -33.61 46.20
N GLY A 141 6.19 -32.95 47.14
CA GLY A 141 6.10 -31.52 47.35
C GLY A 141 6.58 -30.71 46.13
N THR A 142 7.71 -31.10 45.52
CA THR A 142 8.17 -30.47 44.27
C THR A 142 7.22 -30.71 43.11
N LEU A 143 6.66 -31.91 42.95
CA LEU A 143 5.70 -32.22 41.89
C LEU A 143 4.42 -31.38 42.04
N GLN A 144 3.90 -31.26 43.26
CA GLN A 144 2.76 -30.40 43.55
C GLN A 144 3.07 -28.93 43.24
N LYS A 145 4.28 -28.46 43.54
CA LYS A 145 4.76 -27.11 43.19
C LYS A 145 4.86 -26.92 41.67
N PHE A 146 5.36 -27.90 40.92
CA PHE A 146 5.38 -27.87 39.46
C PHE A 146 3.98 -27.81 38.86
N CYS A 147 3.02 -28.62 39.34
CA CYS A 147 1.65 -28.57 38.83
C CYS A 147 0.97 -27.22 39.12
N GLN A 148 1.22 -26.61 40.28
CA GLN A 148 0.72 -25.27 40.61
C GLN A 148 1.39 -24.17 39.78
N GLU A 149 2.71 -24.28 39.57
CA GLU A 149 3.48 -23.35 38.74
C GLU A 149 3.07 -23.43 37.27
N GLU A 150 2.89 -24.63 36.73
CA GLU A 150 2.39 -24.88 35.38
C GLU A 150 0.99 -24.28 35.18
N SER A 151 0.06 -24.50 36.13
CA SER A 151 -1.28 -23.92 36.08
C SER A 151 -1.25 -22.38 36.09
N ARG A 152 -0.35 -21.78 36.90
CA ARG A 152 -0.18 -20.33 36.98
C ARG A 152 0.51 -19.75 35.75
N LEU A 153 1.48 -20.47 35.18
CA LEU A 153 2.20 -20.06 33.98
C LEU A 153 1.29 -20.15 32.75
N LYS A 154 0.52 -21.24 32.63
CA LYS A 154 -0.49 -21.41 31.57
C LYS A 154 -1.49 -20.27 31.55
N SER A 155 -2.03 -19.87 32.72
CA SER A 155 -2.94 -18.70 32.78
C SER A 155 -2.29 -17.37 32.36
N LYS A 156 -0.97 -17.19 32.56
CA LYS A 156 -0.26 -15.99 32.11
C LYS A 156 0.06 -16.04 30.61
N GLU A 157 0.41 -17.22 30.11
CA GLU A 157 0.66 -17.49 28.70
C GLU A 157 -0.62 -17.32 27.89
N ASP A 158 -1.75 -17.88 28.34
CA ASP A 158 -3.07 -17.72 27.71
C ASP A 158 -3.47 -16.23 27.66
N LYS A 159 -3.22 -15.46 28.72
CA LYS A 159 -3.48 -14.01 28.74
C LYS A 159 -2.57 -13.24 27.78
N LYS A 160 -1.30 -13.61 27.70
CA LYS A 160 -0.35 -13.01 26.77
C LYS A 160 -0.75 -13.33 25.33
N ALA A 161 -1.09 -14.58 25.03
CA ALA A 161 -1.57 -15.01 23.72
C ALA A 161 -2.86 -14.29 23.32
N GLU A 162 -3.80 -14.07 24.25
CA GLU A 162 -5.02 -13.30 23.96
C GLU A 162 -4.72 -11.82 23.67
N ILE A 163 -3.77 -11.22 24.40
CA ILE A 163 -3.32 -9.84 24.13
C ILE A 163 -2.63 -9.77 22.77
N ASP A 164 -1.67 -10.66 22.50
CA ASP A 164 -0.93 -10.71 21.24
C ASP A 164 -1.89 -10.90 20.05
N ARG A 165 -2.85 -11.83 20.14
CA ARG A 165 -3.92 -12.03 19.14
C ARG A 165 -4.77 -10.78 18.93
N LYS A 166 -5.06 -10.04 20.01
CA LYS A 166 -5.84 -8.80 19.92
C LYS A 166 -5.05 -7.68 19.24
N VAL A 167 -3.76 -7.56 19.54
CA VAL A 167 -2.85 -6.61 18.91
C VAL A 167 -2.72 -6.91 17.42
N GLU A 168 -2.43 -8.17 17.06
CA GLU A 168 -2.34 -8.61 15.66
C GLU A 168 -3.62 -8.33 14.88
N LYS A 169 -4.79 -8.66 15.45
CA LYS A 169 -6.08 -8.36 14.83
C LYS A 169 -6.28 -6.84 14.61
N GLN A 170 -5.84 -6.02 15.55
CA GLN A 170 -5.94 -4.57 15.42
C GLN A 170 -4.99 -4.05 14.32
N GLU A 171 -3.74 -4.53 14.28
CA GLU A 171 -2.76 -4.17 13.25
C GLU A 171 -3.25 -4.56 11.85
N LEU A 172 -3.84 -5.75 11.69
CA LEU A 172 -4.43 -6.20 10.42
C LEU A 172 -5.59 -5.29 9.98
N GLN A 173 -6.46 -4.89 10.92
CA GLN A 173 -7.55 -3.97 10.63
C GLN A 173 -7.04 -2.58 10.23
N GLU A 174 -6.04 -2.05 10.92
CA GLU A 174 -5.41 -0.76 10.59
C GLU A 174 -4.73 -0.82 9.21
N ARG A 175 -3.99 -1.89 8.90
CA ARG A 175 -3.38 -2.10 7.57
C ARG A 175 -4.43 -2.17 6.47
N ALA A 176 -5.53 -2.91 6.69
CA ALA A 176 -6.62 -3.00 5.72
C ALA A 176 -7.33 -1.65 5.51
N MET A 177 -7.55 -0.87 6.58
CA MET A 177 -8.13 0.47 6.47
C MET A 177 -7.21 1.43 5.71
N LEU A 178 -5.90 1.40 5.97
CA LEU A 178 -4.92 2.21 5.23
C LEU A 178 -4.85 1.84 3.75
N ARG A 179 -4.90 0.53 3.42
CA ARG A 179 -4.94 0.05 2.03
C ARG A 179 -6.18 0.59 1.30
N LYS A 180 -7.36 0.47 1.92
CA LYS A 180 -8.61 0.99 1.37
C LYS A 180 -8.58 2.51 1.22
N GLN A 181 -8.08 3.24 2.22
CA GLN A 181 -7.94 4.69 2.14
C GLN A 181 -7.02 5.09 0.99
N ARG A 182 -5.88 4.42 0.84
CA ARG A 182 -4.95 4.64 -0.27
C ARG A 182 -5.64 4.43 -1.62
N GLU A 183 -6.31 3.30 -1.80
CA GLU A 183 -7.04 2.97 -3.04
C GLU A 183 -8.10 4.04 -3.37
N THR A 184 -8.91 4.45 -2.39
CA THR A 184 -9.93 5.50 -2.59
C THR A 184 -9.31 6.82 -3.04
N LEU A 185 -8.18 7.23 -2.47
CA LEU A 185 -7.51 8.47 -2.88
C LEU A 185 -6.95 8.40 -4.30
N PHE A 186 -6.44 7.25 -4.73
CA PHE A 186 -5.99 7.06 -6.12
C PHE A 186 -7.16 7.08 -7.10
N LEU A 187 -8.27 6.41 -6.77
CA LEU A 187 -9.50 6.47 -7.57
C LEU A 187 -10.02 7.91 -7.68
N ASP A 188 -10.07 8.64 -6.57
CA ASP A 188 -10.48 10.04 -6.57
C ASP A 188 -9.53 10.91 -7.39
N ARG A 189 -8.22 10.63 -7.36
CA ARG A 189 -7.24 11.34 -8.19
C ARG A 189 -7.52 11.13 -9.66
N LYS A 190 -7.74 9.89 -10.08
CA LYS A 190 -8.06 9.58 -11.47
C LYS A 190 -9.38 10.26 -11.89
N LYS A 191 -10.43 10.19 -11.05
CA LYS A 191 -11.71 10.88 -11.29
C LYS A 191 -11.53 12.38 -11.46
N LYS A 192 -10.73 13.02 -10.61
CA LYS A 192 -10.43 14.46 -10.71
C LYS A 192 -9.63 14.82 -11.96
N GLN A 193 -8.67 13.98 -12.35
CA GLN A 193 -7.92 14.17 -13.61
C GLN A 193 -8.83 14.04 -14.83
N PHE A 194 -9.73 13.06 -14.84
CA PHE A 194 -10.75 12.92 -15.88
C PHE A 194 -11.65 14.16 -15.95
N GLU A 195 -12.11 14.66 -14.81
CA GLU A 195 -12.93 15.88 -14.75
C GLU A 195 -12.21 17.09 -15.35
N ILE A 196 -10.92 17.26 -15.01
CA ILE A 196 -10.08 18.32 -15.58
C ILE A 196 -10.00 18.19 -17.11
N ARG A 197 -9.70 17.00 -17.64
CA ARG A 197 -9.62 16.77 -19.09
C ARG A 197 -10.96 17.07 -19.79
N ARG A 198 -12.07 16.65 -19.17
CA ARG A 198 -13.42 16.93 -19.69
C ARG A 198 -13.70 18.44 -19.74
N LEU A 199 -13.38 19.16 -18.67
CA LEU A 199 -13.53 20.62 -18.62
C LEU A 199 -12.63 21.33 -19.64
N GLU A 200 -11.38 20.89 -19.80
CA GLU A 200 -10.45 21.42 -20.80
C GLU A 200 -10.97 21.23 -22.22
N TYR A 201 -11.45 20.03 -22.55
CA TYR A 201 -12.07 19.76 -23.85
C TYR A 201 -13.28 20.65 -24.08
N LYS A 202 -14.22 20.70 -23.12
CA LYS A 202 -15.43 21.52 -23.20
C LYS A 202 -15.10 22.99 -23.42
N MET A 203 -14.12 23.52 -22.69
CA MET A 203 -13.65 24.90 -22.81
C MET A 203 -12.98 25.17 -24.16
N ALA A 204 -12.09 24.28 -24.62
CA ALA A 204 -11.44 24.41 -25.93
C ALA A 204 -12.49 24.43 -27.05
N ARG A 205 -13.45 23.51 -27.00
CA ARG A 205 -14.49 23.39 -28.00
C ARG A 205 -15.39 24.62 -28.08
N MET A 206 -15.73 25.21 -26.93
CA MET A 206 -16.44 26.49 -26.87
C MET A 206 -15.63 27.66 -27.46
N LYS A 207 -14.32 27.71 -27.21
CA LYS A 207 -13.44 28.75 -27.77
C LYS A 207 -13.34 28.64 -29.29
N ASP A 208 -13.16 27.42 -29.82
CA ASP A 208 -13.12 27.17 -31.26
C ASP A 208 -14.42 27.61 -31.94
N PHE A 209 -15.57 27.29 -31.35
CA PHE A 209 -16.86 27.73 -31.86
C PHE A 209 -17.00 29.25 -31.87
N LYS A 210 -16.58 29.95 -30.81
CA LYS A 210 -16.62 31.42 -30.78
C LYS A 210 -15.77 32.05 -31.88
N VAL A 211 -14.57 31.53 -32.13
CA VAL A 211 -13.69 32.01 -33.22
C VAL A 211 -14.33 31.78 -34.59
N TRP A 212 -14.91 30.59 -34.78
CA TRP A 212 -15.62 30.25 -36.00
C TRP A 212 -16.87 31.13 -36.21
N GLU A 213 -17.68 31.32 -35.17
CA GLU A 213 -18.88 32.15 -35.20
C GLU A 213 -18.53 33.60 -35.54
N ALA A 214 -17.48 34.16 -34.92
CA ALA A 214 -17.00 35.50 -35.26
C ALA A 214 -16.60 35.61 -36.75
N THR A 215 -15.94 34.59 -37.29
CA THR A 215 -15.58 34.53 -38.72
C THR A 215 -16.82 34.50 -39.62
N MET A 216 -17.83 33.71 -39.23
CA MET A 216 -19.08 33.59 -39.99
C MET A 216 -19.94 34.86 -39.92
N LEU A 217 -19.99 35.52 -38.76
CA LEU A 217 -20.66 36.81 -38.57
C LEU A 217 -20.03 37.91 -39.45
N ASN A 218 -18.70 37.91 -39.61
CA ASN A 218 -18.04 38.82 -40.54
C ASN A 218 -18.48 38.55 -42.00
N ALA A 219 -18.57 37.28 -42.40
CA ALA A 219 -19.02 36.87 -43.73
C ALA A 219 -20.51 37.17 -44.01
N LYS A 220 -21.34 37.25 -42.97
CA LYS A 220 -22.79 37.58 -43.06
C LYS A 220 -23.08 38.94 -43.70
N SER A 221 -22.11 39.85 -43.69
CA SER A 221 -22.21 41.17 -44.35
C SER A 221 -22.05 41.12 -45.88
N SER A 222 -21.73 39.95 -46.44
CA SER A 222 -21.46 39.75 -47.88
C SER A 222 -22.51 38.85 -48.54
N ILE A 223 -22.65 38.99 -49.86
CA ILE A 223 -23.53 38.16 -50.67
C ILE A 223 -22.77 36.90 -51.09
N ARG A 224 -23.31 35.72 -50.75
CA ARG A 224 -22.80 34.41 -51.16
C ARG A 224 -23.29 34.04 -52.57
N THR A 225 -22.40 33.56 -53.42
CA THR A 225 -22.75 33.02 -54.74
C THR A 225 -23.27 31.58 -54.66
N LYS A 226 -24.05 31.16 -55.66
CA LYS A 226 -24.58 29.77 -55.77
C LYS A 226 -23.54 28.75 -56.26
N THR A 227 -22.40 29.21 -56.79
CA THR A 227 -21.33 28.37 -57.36
C THR A 227 -20.57 27.62 -56.28
N LYS A 228 -19.88 26.53 -56.67
CA LYS A 228 -18.90 25.83 -55.83
C LYS A 228 -17.52 25.97 -56.51
N PRO A 229 -16.52 26.60 -55.87
CA PRO A 229 -16.53 27.18 -54.53
C PRO A 229 -17.43 28.43 -54.41
N HIS A 230 -17.95 28.66 -53.20
CA HIS A 230 -18.76 29.84 -52.91
C HIS A 230 -17.86 31.08 -52.84
N LEU A 231 -18.28 32.14 -53.52
CA LEU A 231 -17.62 33.44 -53.47
C LEU A 231 -18.49 34.39 -52.65
N PHE A 232 -17.82 35.26 -51.89
CA PHE A 232 -18.46 36.30 -51.11
C PHE A 232 -18.08 37.65 -51.71
N PHE A 233 -19.07 38.46 -52.05
CA PHE A 233 -18.83 39.79 -52.61
C PHE A 233 -19.76 40.82 -51.96
N ARG A 234 -19.33 42.08 -52.00
CA ARG A 234 -20.09 43.21 -51.49
C ARG A 234 -20.13 44.31 -52.56
N PRO A 235 -21.31 44.61 -53.13
CA PRO A 235 -21.46 45.72 -54.08
C PRO A 235 -21.09 47.06 -53.44
N LYS A 236 -20.56 48.00 -54.26
CA LYS A 236 -20.29 49.37 -53.81
C LYS A 236 -21.57 50.13 -53.43
N VAL A 237 -22.64 49.93 -54.20
CA VAL A 237 -23.98 50.46 -53.94
C VAL A 237 -24.98 49.32 -54.13
N HIS A 238 -25.90 49.16 -53.19
CA HIS A 238 -26.93 48.15 -53.27
C HIS A 238 -28.07 48.60 -54.20
N SER A 239 -28.43 47.74 -55.15
CA SER A 239 -29.71 47.79 -55.86
C SER A 239 -30.75 46.91 -55.14
N PRO A 240 -32.06 47.09 -55.40
CA PRO A 240 -33.11 46.24 -54.81
C PRO A 240 -32.90 44.74 -55.05
N LYS A 241 -32.29 44.36 -56.19
CA LYS A 241 -31.91 42.97 -56.47
C LYS A 241 -30.82 42.47 -55.54
N THR A 242 -29.78 43.27 -55.32
CA THR A 242 -28.66 42.91 -54.43
C THR A 242 -29.04 42.94 -52.96
N GLU A 243 -29.99 43.77 -52.55
CA GLU A 243 -30.54 43.74 -51.18
C GLU A 243 -31.27 42.43 -50.92
N LYS A 244 -32.12 41.99 -51.87
CA LYS A 244 -32.77 40.67 -51.78
C LYS A 244 -31.75 39.53 -51.68
N LEU A 245 -30.67 39.59 -52.47
CA LEU A 245 -29.60 38.59 -52.40
C LEU A 245 -28.84 38.63 -51.07
N LEU A 246 -28.57 39.83 -50.52
CA LEU A 246 -27.93 39.98 -49.22
C LEU A 246 -28.81 39.44 -48.11
N SER A 247 -30.10 39.78 -48.09
CA SER A 247 -31.05 39.25 -47.12
C SER A 247 -31.12 37.72 -47.18
N LYS A 248 -31.15 37.15 -48.39
CA LYS A 248 -31.13 35.69 -48.55
C LYS A 248 -29.84 35.07 -48.01
N SER A 249 -28.68 35.64 -48.36
CA SER A 249 -27.36 35.19 -47.89
C SER A 249 -27.26 35.25 -46.36
N LYS A 250 -27.81 36.31 -45.74
CA LYS A 250 -27.89 36.45 -44.28
C LYS A 250 -28.74 35.35 -43.65
N SER A 251 -29.94 35.10 -44.16
CA SER A 251 -30.81 34.03 -43.65
C SER A 251 -30.17 32.64 -43.81
N GLU A 252 -29.52 32.37 -44.95
CA GLU A 252 -28.80 31.12 -45.15
C GLU A 252 -27.61 30.97 -44.18
N ALA A 253 -26.90 32.06 -43.88
CA ALA A 253 -25.83 32.07 -42.88
C ALA A 253 -26.37 31.83 -41.46
N ASP A 254 -27.50 32.44 -41.09
CA ASP A 254 -28.11 32.28 -39.76
C ASP A 254 -28.55 30.83 -39.52
N VAL A 255 -29.23 30.21 -40.49
CA VAL A 255 -29.60 28.80 -40.39
C VAL A 255 -28.36 27.91 -40.21
N PHE A 256 -27.26 28.22 -40.90
CA PHE A 256 -26.03 27.44 -40.79
C PHE A 256 -25.33 27.65 -39.43
N ILE A 257 -25.33 28.87 -38.89
CA ILE A 257 -24.79 29.18 -37.56
C ILE A 257 -25.58 28.43 -36.48
N GLU A 258 -26.91 28.50 -36.53
CA GLU A 258 -27.78 27.83 -35.55
C GLU A 258 -27.65 26.30 -35.61
N PHE A 259 -27.61 25.71 -36.81
CA PHE A 259 -27.36 24.28 -36.96
C PHE A 259 -26.03 23.86 -36.31
N ARG A 260 -24.96 24.63 -36.54
CA ARG A 260 -23.66 24.34 -35.94
C ARG A 260 -23.64 24.55 -34.42
N ARG A 261 -24.45 25.48 -33.91
CA ARG A 261 -24.64 25.73 -32.48
C ARG A 261 -25.34 24.54 -31.80
N GLU A 262 -26.36 23.98 -32.43
CA GLU A 262 -27.04 22.78 -31.96
C GLU A 262 -26.11 21.56 -31.95
N GLU A 263 -25.31 21.36 -33.01
CA GLU A 263 -24.29 20.30 -33.04
C GLU A 263 -23.29 20.43 -31.88
N LEU A 264 -22.84 21.66 -31.58
CA LEU A 264 -21.98 21.92 -30.43
C LEU A 264 -22.68 21.55 -29.12
N GLU A 265 -23.93 21.94 -28.92
CA GLU A 265 -24.69 21.63 -27.71
C GLU A 265 -24.82 20.12 -27.49
N VAL A 266 -25.12 19.37 -28.56
CA VAL A 266 -25.18 17.90 -28.53
C VAL A 266 -23.80 17.31 -28.19
N GLU A 267 -22.72 17.81 -28.80
CA GLU A 267 -21.35 17.38 -28.49
C GLU A 267 -21.03 17.60 -27.00
N LEU A 268 -21.32 18.79 -26.47
CA LEU A 268 -21.09 19.14 -25.06
C LEU A 268 -21.92 18.29 -24.09
N LYS A 269 -23.18 18.00 -24.43
CA LYS A 269 -24.04 17.11 -23.63
C LYS A 269 -23.53 15.68 -23.63
N ASN A 270 -23.02 15.20 -24.76
CA ASN A 270 -22.43 13.86 -24.84
C ASN A 270 -21.17 13.75 -23.96
N LEU A 271 -20.35 14.80 -23.89
CA LEU A 271 -19.21 14.87 -22.97
C LEU A 271 -19.62 14.83 -21.50
N GLU A 272 -20.73 15.47 -21.12
CA GLU A 272 -21.24 15.43 -19.75
C GLU A 272 -21.69 14.01 -19.35
N ASN A 273 -22.26 13.28 -20.31
CA ASN A 273 -22.71 11.90 -20.13
C ASN A 273 -21.58 10.85 -20.23
N MET A 274 -20.36 11.25 -20.61
CA MET A 274 -19.22 10.33 -20.61
C MET A 274 -18.82 9.98 -19.18
N ASN A 275 -19.02 8.72 -18.82
CA ASN A 275 -18.62 8.19 -17.52
C ASN A 275 -17.11 7.96 -17.44
N PHE A 276 -16.57 8.21 -16.25
CA PHE A 276 -15.17 7.98 -15.89
C PHE A 276 -14.60 6.63 -16.38
N GLY A 277 -15.36 5.54 -16.21
CA GLY A 277 -14.92 4.19 -16.59
C GLY A 277 -14.85 3.90 -18.10
N LYS A 278 -15.48 4.71 -18.97
CA LYS A 278 -15.41 4.51 -20.43
C LYS A 278 -14.14 5.09 -21.07
N MET A 279 -13.39 5.93 -20.35
CA MET A 279 -12.20 6.61 -20.88
C MET A 279 -10.90 6.11 -20.20
N GLU A 280 -10.99 5.28 -19.16
CA GLU A 280 -9.82 4.64 -18.53
C GLU A 280 -9.22 3.52 -19.38
N ASP A 281 -10.01 2.90 -20.29
CA ASP A 281 -9.57 1.80 -21.15
C ASP A 281 -8.40 2.21 -22.09
N ASP A 282 -8.34 3.50 -22.45
CA ASP A 282 -7.26 4.06 -23.29
C ASP A 282 -5.99 4.43 -22.50
N THR A 283 -6.03 4.41 -21.15
CA THR A 283 -4.91 4.86 -20.31
C THR A 283 -4.53 3.84 -19.23
N ALA A 284 -4.56 2.54 -19.56
CA ALA A 284 -4.12 1.46 -18.67
C ALA A 284 -2.69 1.71 -18.15
N ILE A 285 -2.60 2.30 -16.96
CA ILE A 285 -1.36 2.39 -16.20
C ILE A 285 -1.19 1.05 -15.50
N ASP A 286 -0.08 0.40 -15.81
CA ASP A 286 0.40 -0.86 -15.26
C ASP A 286 0.18 -0.97 -13.74
N GLU A 287 -0.71 -1.89 -13.34
CA GLU A 287 -1.02 -2.20 -11.95
C GLU A 287 0.07 -3.04 -11.27
N SER A 288 1.14 -3.44 -11.99
CA SER A 288 2.27 -4.21 -11.43
C SER A 288 3.00 -3.52 -10.29
N PHE A 289 2.79 -2.22 -10.07
CA PHE A 289 3.37 -1.47 -8.96
C PHE A 289 2.63 -1.69 -7.61
N PHE A 290 1.50 -2.41 -7.59
CA PHE A 290 0.65 -2.58 -6.40
C PHE A 290 0.64 -4.00 -5.81
N GLU A 291 1.26 -4.98 -6.46
CA GLU A 291 1.55 -6.28 -5.83
C GLU A 291 2.76 -6.12 -4.90
N GLU A 292 2.49 -5.59 -3.70
CA GLU A 292 3.34 -5.89 -2.55
C GLU A 292 3.16 -7.39 -2.27
N PRO A 293 4.24 -8.19 -2.18
CA PRO A 293 4.12 -9.63 -2.01
C PRO A 293 3.29 -9.93 -0.75
N ASP A 294 2.29 -10.79 -0.89
CA ASP A 294 1.50 -11.29 0.22
C ASP A 294 2.46 -12.02 1.18
N ASP A 295 2.85 -11.35 2.27
CA ASP A 295 3.56 -11.95 3.40
C ASP A 295 2.65 -12.93 4.19
N GLU A 296 1.53 -13.38 3.63
CA GLU A 296 0.62 -14.33 4.27
C GLU A 296 1.11 -15.79 4.20
N GLU A 297 2.20 -16.10 3.48
CA GLU A 297 2.69 -17.48 3.31
C GLU A 297 3.79 -17.93 4.31
N GLN A 298 3.82 -17.34 5.53
CA GLN A 298 4.72 -17.80 6.61
C GLN A 298 4.06 -17.94 7.99
N LEU A 299 2.77 -18.30 8.04
CA LEU A 299 2.11 -18.63 9.32
C LEU A 299 1.74 -20.11 9.51
N ASP A 300 2.20 -21.02 8.64
CA ASP A 300 2.07 -22.46 8.87
C ASP A 300 3.34 -23.23 8.43
N LYS A 301 4.36 -23.28 9.30
CA LYS A 301 5.33 -24.39 9.40
C LYS A 301 5.86 -24.55 10.81
#